data_AF-A0A9W8CR20-F1
#
_entry.id   AF-A0A9W8CR20-F1
#
_cell.length_a   1.000
_cell.length_b   1.000
_cell.length_c   1.000
_cell.angle_alpha   90.00
_cell.angle_beta   90.00
_cell.angle_gamma   90.00
#
_symmetry.space_group_name_H-M   'P 1'
#
loop_
_entity.id
_entity.type
_entity.pdbx_description
1 polymer ?
#
loop_
_entity_poly.entity_id
_entity_poly.type
_entity_poly.pdbx_seq_one_letter_code
_entity_poly.pdbx_strand_id
1 'polypeptide(L)'
;MNADASVIAVQGHSSTPFAGSSSHNYGQSSYGSLPLTTRHDQPGKRIAVPVRVEPKVFFANERTFLSWLNFAIVLGSLALGLLNFGDSTGKIAGAVFTLIAMMVMVYALMLFQWRAERIRQRDAGPYDDRRGPTVLVLVLISAILINFYLRFASSFLHLKGGELEHGIRRCEGFLQTLASLDADEQLVGLGQTEEAVGAIMAQVLALARFRRSNFAGFWRQMLRLQDHCQYHYNTLLESLALSPIYNESTLETHQLSAALSDIGSNILSMYLDNDAMSKYHAGLATEASARSTLALTWIPSSSQTGIPVRMSHSVYSGPWFAARQESSQVILMPDHVLPFLHSEMNLNKLPYATLEPDYYRPESPDTETESKAQRREQLRNAQKIQKQIIMEDLKPTMAALERRIEYYDPSNPGLRIVMHRNIQLSQSDPDSNFRWLEHALGAEGHPSLDNFDYQLPFDAIEVHLGSESAEMPDWLARLFFESKLVHAVLDFDIYIHGIASLCTTKVSELPYWCN
;
A
#
# COMPACT_ATOMS: atom_id res chain seq x y z
N MET A 1 -2.02 50.00 46.97
CA MET A 1 -2.88 50.22 45.79
C MET A 1 -3.50 48.85 45.52
N ASN A 2 -4.56 48.45 46.23
CA ASN A 2 -5.93 48.98 46.22
C ASN A 2 -6.42 49.06 44.77
N ALA A 3 -7.27 48.14 44.29
CA ALA A 3 -8.68 47.90 44.66
C ALA A 3 -9.59 49.06 44.26
N ASP A 4 -10.61 48.78 43.43
CA ASP A 4 -12.02 48.84 43.85
C ASP A 4 -13.00 48.44 42.73
N ALA A 5 -14.28 48.28 43.09
CA ALA A 5 -15.39 47.83 42.25
C ALA A 5 -16.57 48.81 42.27
N SER A 6 -17.46 48.73 41.28
CA SER A 6 -18.84 49.27 41.26
C SER A 6 -19.58 48.65 40.04
N VAL A 7 -20.82 48.15 40.05
CA VAL A 7 -22.07 48.37 40.81
C VAL A 7 -22.82 49.67 40.47
N ILE A 8 -23.96 49.51 39.78
CA ILE A 8 -25.13 50.43 39.75
C ILE A 8 -26.41 49.55 39.78
N ALA A 9 -27.49 50.01 40.43
CA ALA A 9 -28.70 49.21 40.76
C ALA A 9 -30.03 50.03 40.72
N VAL A 10 -31.14 49.42 41.21
CA VAL A 10 -32.50 49.97 41.55
C VAL A 10 -33.43 50.16 40.32
N GLN A 11 -34.77 49.88 40.25
CA GLN A 11 -35.89 49.39 41.11
C GLN A 11 -36.90 48.59 40.19
N GLY A 12 -38.03 47.96 40.58
CA GLY A 12 -38.64 47.56 41.88
C GLY A 12 -40.20 47.59 41.91
N HIS A 13 -40.84 46.68 42.69
CA HIS A 13 -42.28 46.63 43.12
C HIS A 13 -43.37 46.20 42.09
N SER A 14 -44.52 45.57 42.45
CA SER A 14 -44.99 44.83 43.66
C SER A 14 -46.35 44.11 43.43
N SER A 15 -46.77 43.18 44.33
CA SER A 15 -48.18 42.78 44.69
C SER A 15 -49.08 42.09 43.63
N THR A 16 -50.02 41.14 43.87
CA THR A 16 -50.52 40.35 45.05
C THR A 16 -51.36 39.12 44.54
N PRO A 17 -51.82 38.16 45.38
CA PRO A 17 -52.34 36.83 44.94
C PRO A 17 -53.89 36.72 44.88
N PHE A 18 -54.45 35.57 44.42
CA PHE A 18 -55.56 34.84 45.08
C PHE A 18 -55.84 33.42 44.52
N ALA A 19 -56.64 32.65 45.28
CA ALA A 19 -56.92 31.20 45.24
C ALA A 19 -57.60 30.57 43.99
N GLY A 20 -57.56 29.23 43.90
CA GLY A 20 -58.40 28.41 43.00
C GLY A 20 -58.27 26.89 43.25
N SER A 21 -59.37 26.25 43.64
CA SER A 21 -59.57 24.80 43.88
C SER A 21 -59.18 23.90 42.67
N SER A 22 -58.82 22.61 42.85
CA SER A 22 -59.82 21.55 43.11
C SER A 22 -59.25 20.21 43.59
N SER A 23 -60.09 19.52 44.37
CA SER A 23 -59.89 18.23 45.04
C SER A 23 -59.68 17.02 44.12
N HIS A 24 -58.92 16.03 44.59
CA HIS A 24 -59.33 14.62 44.53
C HIS A 24 -58.99 13.93 45.86
N ASN A 25 -59.92 13.12 46.35
CA ASN A 25 -59.95 12.60 47.71
C ASN A 25 -60.19 11.09 47.66
N TYR A 26 -59.41 10.27 48.37
CA TYR A 26 -59.81 8.91 48.74
C TYR A 26 -58.98 8.37 49.91
N GLY A 27 -59.65 7.75 50.88
CA GLY A 27 -59.07 6.67 51.70
C GLY A 27 -58.46 7.06 53.05
N GLN A 28 -59.27 7.58 53.98
CA GLN A 28 -58.96 7.38 55.41
C GLN A 28 -59.03 5.88 55.78
N SER A 29 -58.18 5.46 56.71
CA SER A 29 -58.47 4.32 57.58
C SER A 29 -57.89 4.62 58.96
N SER A 30 -58.80 4.81 59.92
CA SER A 30 -58.48 5.21 61.29
C SER A 30 -58.65 4.02 62.23
N TYR A 31 -57.65 3.73 63.06
CA TYR A 31 -57.78 2.84 64.19
C TYR A 31 -56.95 3.32 65.38
N GLY A 32 -57.64 3.58 66.51
CA GLY A 32 -57.14 3.33 67.86
C GLY A 32 -56.06 4.27 68.41
N SER A 33 -56.47 5.39 68.99
CA SER A 33 -55.67 6.10 70.00
C SER A 33 -55.88 5.50 71.40
N LEU A 34 -54.78 5.25 72.11
CA LEU A 34 -54.73 5.03 73.57
C LEU A 34 -53.58 5.89 74.13
N PRO A 35 -53.71 6.43 75.36
CA PRO A 35 -52.97 7.61 75.75
C PRO A 35 -51.53 7.34 76.23
N LEU A 36 -50.72 8.41 76.19
CA LEU A 36 -49.34 8.45 76.64
C LEU A 36 -49.17 7.90 78.07
N THR A 37 -48.19 7.01 78.25
CA THR A 37 -47.40 6.97 79.49
C THR A 37 -46.01 7.50 79.16
N THR A 38 -45.72 8.72 79.60
CA THR A 38 -44.40 9.36 79.47
C THR A 38 -43.35 8.58 80.25
N ARG A 39 -42.53 7.79 79.55
CA ARG A 39 -41.31 7.22 80.11
C ARG A 39 -40.13 8.07 79.66
N HIS A 40 -39.47 8.71 80.63
CA HIS A 40 -38.34 9.62 80.40
C HIS A 40 -37.31 9.06 79.41
N ASP A 41 -36.97 9.87 78.40
CA ASP A 41 -35.78 9.68 77.59
C ASP A 41 -34.54 9.69 78.50
N GLN A 42 -33.76 8.61 78.44
CA GLN A 42 -32.34 8.66 78.76
C GLN A 42 -31.57 8.66 77.44
N PRO A 43 -30.99 9.79 77.01
CA PRO A 43 -30.16 9.81 75.81
C PRO A 43 -28.87 9.02 76.08
N GLY A 44 -28.62 7.95 75.32
CA GLY A 44 -27.29 7.33 75.28
C GLY A 44 -27.17 5.82 75.43
N LYS A 45 -28.25 5.02 75.38
CA LYS A 45 -28.12 3.55 75.31
C LYS A 45 -28.69 2.98 74.01
N ARG A 46 -27.85 2.88 72.98
CA ARG A 46 -28.15 2.14 71.74
C ARG A 46 -28.30 0.66 72.08
N ILE A 47 -29.54 0.18 72.16
CA ILE A 47 -29.82 -1.25 72.31
C ILE A 47 -29.55 -1.91 70.96
N ALA A 48 -28.37 -2.53 70.83
CA ALA A 48 -28.04 -3.38 69.69
C ALA A 48 -28.86 -4.67 69.76
N VAL A 49 -30.11 -4.62 69.31
CA VAL A 49 -30.94 -5.81 69.11
C VAL A 49 -30.23 -6.68 68.07
N PRO A 50 -29.92 -7.96 68.38
CA PRO A 50 -29.25 -8.82 67.42
C PRO A 50 -30.18 -9.04 66.22
N VAL A 51 -29.80 -8.48 65.06
CA VAL A 51 -30.57 -8.63 63.82
C VAL A 51 -30.60 -10.11 63.46
N ARG A 52 -31.79 -10.72 63.58
CA ARG A 52 -32.04 -12.08 63.12
C ARG A 52 -32.03 -12.07 61.61
N VAL A 53 -30.95 -12.53 61.00
CA VAL A 53 -30.87 -12.78 59.55
C VAL A 53 -31.98 -13.77 59.17
N GLU A 54 -32.97 -13.30 58.40
CA GLU A 54 -34.02 -14.17 57.90
C GLU A 54 -33.46 -15.09 56.81
N PRO A 55 -33.84 -16.39 56.78
CA PRO A 55 -33.46 -17.30 55.69
C PRO A 55 -33.81 -16.77 54.28
N LYS A 56 -34.85 -15.93 54.19
CA LYS A 56 -35.28 -15.25 52.96
C LYS A 56 -34.18 -14.40 52.31
N VAL A 57 -33.23 -13.86 53.09
CA VAL A 57 -32.13 -13.03 52.55
C VAL A 57 -31.11 -13.89 51.80
N PHE A 58 -30.84 -15.11 52.28
CA PHE A 58 -29.98 -16.07 51.58
C PHE A 58 -30.65 -16.54 50.27
N PHE A 59 -31.92 -16.94 50.32
CA PHE A 59 -32.68 -17.29 49.10
C PHE A 59 -32.82 -16.13 48.11
N ALA A 60 -32.85 -14.87 48.57
CA ALA A 60 -32.80 -13.70 47.69
C ALA A 60 -31.43 -13.55 47.01
N ASN A 61 -30.33 -13.76 47.74
CA ASN A 61 -28.98 -13.73 47.17
C ASN A 61 -28.80 -14.83 46.10
N GLU A 62 -29.18 -16.07 46.40
CA GLU A 62 -29.18 -17.20 45.47
C GLU A 62 -30.02 -16.92 44.21
N ARG A 63 -31.23 -16.37 44.36
CA ARG A 63 -32.07 -15.97 43.21
C ARG A 63 -31.38 -14.94 42.33
N THR A 64 -30.72 -13.94 42.92
CA THR A 64 -29.97 -12.95 42.14
C THR A 64 -28.77 -13.57 41.42
N PHE A 65 -28.04 -14.47 42.07
CA PHE A 65 -26.93 -15.21 41.46
C PHE A 65 -27.40 -16.06 40.27
N LEU A 66 -28.49 -16.82 40.43
CA LEU A 66 -29.07 -17.62 39.35
C LEU A 66 -29.54 -16.76 38.16
N SER A 67 -30.07 -15.56 38.41
CA SER A 67 -30.45 -14.60 37.36
C SER A 67 -29.23 -14.13 36.55
N TRP A 68 -28.14 -13.75 37.23
CA TRP A 68 -26.88 -13.36 36.59
C TRP A 68 -26.21 -14.52 35.84
N LEU A 69 -26.23 -15.74 36.41
CA LEU A 69 -25.68 -16.94 35.80
C LEU A 69 -26.46 -17.34 34.54
N ASN A 70 -27.80 -17.28 34.58
CA ASN A 70 -28.65 -17.51 33.42
C ASN A 70 -28.31 -16.54 32.26
N PHE A 71 -28.15 -15.25 32.56
CA PHE A 71 -27.74 -14.27 31.56
C PHE A 71 -26.36 -14.58 30.95
N ALA A 72 -25.38 -14.97 31.77
CA ALA A 72 -24.05 -15.36 31.30
C ALA A 72 -24.10 -16.63 30.41
N ILE A 73 -24.94 -17.61 30.74
CA ILE A 73 -25.15 -18.83 29.94
C ILE A 73 -25.77 -18.49 28.58
N VAL A 74 -26.79 -17.63 28.54
CA VAL A 74 -27.41 -17.18 27.28
C VAL A 74 -26.40 -16.44 26.39
N LEU A 75 -25.58 -15.55 26.96
CA LEU A 75 -24.51 -14.88 26.21
C LEU A 75 -23.46 -15.88 25.70
N GLY A 76 -23.09 -16.86 26.53
CA GLY A 76 -22.16 -17.93 26.17
C GLY A 76 -22.68 -18.85 25.05
N SER A 77 -23.98 -19.18 25.05
CA SER A 77 -24.57 -20.00 23.98
C SER A 77 -24.61 -19.26 22.63
N LEU A 78 -24.91 -17.95 22.64
CA LEU A 78 -24.80 -17.10 21.45
C LEU A 78 -23.36 -17.08 20.90
N ALA A 79 -22.39 -16.89 21.80
CA ALA A 79 -20.97 -16.84 21.46
C ALA A 79 -20.47 -18.17 20.85
N LEU A 80 -20.88 -19.30 21.42
CA LEU A 80 -20.55 -20.63 20.89
C LEU A 80 -21.18 -20.89 19.52
N GLY A 81 -22.41 -20.43 19.29
CA GLY A 81 -23.05 -20.46 17.98
C GLY A 81 -22.26 -19.70 16.91
N LEU A 82 -21.77 -18.49 17.25
CA LEU A 82 -20.91 -17.68 16.39
C LEU A 82 -19.52 -18.30 16.13
N LEU A 83 -18.98 -19.06 17.09
CA LEU A 83 -17.71 -19.78 16.91
C LEU A 83 -17.84 -21.00 16.00
N ASN A 84 -18.92 -21.77 16.13
CA ASN A 84 -19.15 -22.99 15.34
C ASN A 84 -19.65 -22.71 13.92
N PHE A 85 -20.54 -21.73 13.74
CA PHE A 85 -21.22 -21.49 12.45
C PHE A 85 -20.89 -20.13 11.82
N GLY A 86 -20.06 -19.30 12.45
CA GLY A 86 -19.66 -18.00 11.91
C GLY A 86 -18.50 -18.08 10.92
N ASP A 87 -18.51 -17.17 9.94
CA ASP A 87 -17.35 -16.86 9.10
C ASP A 87 -16.17 -16.32 9.93
N SER A 88 -15.02 -16.05 9.32
CA SER A 88 -13.83 -15.51 10.02
C SER A 88 -14.13 -14.30 10.93
N THR A 89 -14.93 -13.35 10.46
CA THR A 89 -15.41 -12.20 11.26
C THR A 89 -16.39 -12.62 12.37
N GLY A 90 -17.21 -13.65 12.13
CA GLY A 90 -18.11 -14.24 13.11
C GLY A 90 -17.39 -14.97 14.24
N LYS A 91 -16.30 -15.68 13.93
CA LYS A 91 -15.45 -16.37 14.91
C LYS A 91 -14.76 -15.38 15.85
N ILE A 92 -14.24 -14.27 15.31
CA ILE A 92 -13.67 -13.17 16.12
C ILE A 92 -14.74 -12.58 17.04
N ALA A 93 -15.96 -12.36 16.53
CA ALA A 93 -17.08 -11.89 17.34
C ALA A 93 -17.45 -12.86 18.47
N GLY A 94 -17.52 -14.15 18.15
CA GLY A 94 -17.77 -15.22 19.11
C GLY A 94 -16.72 -15.25 20.22
N ALA A 95 -15.43 -15.11 19.89
CA ALA A 95 -14.34 -15.03 20.86
C ALA A 95 -14.48 -13.81 21.80
N VAL A 96 -14.87 -12.65 21.28
CA VAL A 96 -15.14 -11.47 22.12
C VAL A 96 -16.35 -11.71 23.05
N PHE A 97 -17.44 -12.30 22.54
CA PHE A 97 -18.61 -12.60 23.36
C PHE A 97 -18.35 -13.71 24.40
N THR A 98 -17.52 -14.72 24.14
CA THR A 98 -17.15 -15.71 25.17
C THR A 98 -16.33 -15.09 26.30
N LEU A 99 -15.42 -14.17 25.98
CA LEU A 99 -14.64 -13.44 26.99
C LEU A 99 -15.53 -12.55 27.86
N ILE A 100 -16.53 -11.87 27.26
CA ILE A 100 -17.53 -11.10 28.01
C ILE A 100 -18.40 -12.03 28.87
N ALA A 101 -18.86 -13.16 28.35
CA ALA A 101 -19.64 -14.13 29.13
C ALA A 101 -18.88 -14.63 30.36
N MET A 102 -17.59 -14.92 30.22
CA MET A 102 -16.71 -15.32 31.31
C MET A 102 -16.53 -14.20 32.35
N MET A 103 -16.31 -12.95 31.92
CA MET A 103 -16.24 -11.78 32.82
C MET A 103 -17.53 -11.62 33.66
N VAL A 104 -18.70 -11.77 33.02
CA VAL A 104 -20.01 -11.66 33.70
C VAL A 104 -20.23 -12.81 34.69
N MET A 105 -19.81 -14.03 34.34
CA MET A 105 -19.88 -15.18 35.25
C MET A 105 -18.98 -15.01 36.48
N VAL A 106 -17.77 -14.48 36.31
CA VAL A 106 -16.86 -14.14 37.43
C VAL A 106 -17.44 -13.02 38.29
N TYR A 107 -18.01 -11.97 37.67
CA TYR A 107 -18.70 -10.89 38.39
C TYR A 107 -19.86 -11.39 39.24
N ALA A 108 -20.70 -12.27 38.70
CA ALA A 108 -21.82 -12.88 39.41
C ALA A 108 -21.36 -13.65 40.66
N LEU A 109 -20.26 -14.40 40.55
CA LEU A 109 -19.66 -15.13 41.67
C LEU A 109 -19.07 -14.19 42.73
N MET A 110 -18.34 -13.14 42.31
CA MET A 110 -17.80 -12.13 43.23
C MET A 110 -18.91 -11.40 43.98
N LEU A 111 -19.99 -11.01 43.29
CA LEU A 111 -21.15 -10.36 43.90
C LEU A 111 -21.87 -11.28 44.90
N PHE A 112 -22.03 -12.57 44.57
CA PHE A 112 -22.62 -13.57 45.46
C PHE A 112 -21.79 -13.76 46.73
N GLN A 113 -20.47 -13.91 46.61
CA GLN A 113 -19.55 -14.07 47.75
C GLN A 113 -19.52 -12.81 48.63
N TRP A 114 -19.43 -11.63 48.02
CA TRP A 114 -19.45 -10.36 48.75
C TRP A 114 -20.76 -10.17 49.53
N ARG A 115 -21.92 -10.47 48.92
CA ARG A 115 -23.21 -10.43 49.62
C ARG A 115 -23.29 -11.49 50.72
N ALA A 116 -22.84 -12.72 50.47
CA ALA A 116 -22.87 -13.80 51.46
C ALA A 116 -22.05 -13.46 52.71
N GLU A 117 -20.85 -12.90 52.55
CA GLU A 117 -20.01 -12.49 53.67
C GLU A 117 -20.59 -11.27 54.41
N ARG A 118 -21.18 -10.29 53.71
CA ARG A 118 -21.90 -9.16 54.35
C ARG A 118 -23.11 -9.61 55.17
N ILE A 119 -23.90 -10.56 54.65
CA ILE A 119 -25.04 -11.16 55.37
C ILE A 119 -24.52 -11.91 56.62
N ARG A 120 -23.40 -12.62 56.52
CA ARG A 120 -22.75 -13.32 57.64
C ARG A 120 -22.25 -12.36 58.73
N GLN A 121 -21.71 -11.21 58.32
CA GLN A 121 -21.24 -10.13 59.22
C GLN A 121 -22.40 -9.31 59.83
N ARG A 122 -23.65 -9.56 59.42
CA ARG A 122 -24.89 -8.91 59.91
C ARG A 122 -24.95 -7.40 59.67
N ASP A 123 -24.35 -6.92 58.59
CA ASP A 123 -24.43 -5.51 58.20
C ASP A 123 -25.86 -5.11 57.81
N ALA A 124 -26.35 -4.00 58.37
CA ALA A 124 -27.67 -3.42 58.06
C ALA A 124 -27.65 -2.46 56.85
N GLY A 125 -26.69 -2.62 55.94
CA GLY A 125 -26.51 -1.74 54.79
C GLY A 125 -27.44 -2.03 53.61
N PRO A 126 -27.58 -1.11 52.64
CA PRO A 126 -28.24 -1.39 51.37
C PRO A 126 -27.40 -2.40 50.57
N TYR A 127 -28.02 -3.49 50.12
CA TYR A 127 -27.35 -4.55 49.34
C TYR A 127 -27.39 -4.30 47.82
N ASP A 128 -27.83 -3.12 47.39
CA ASP A 128 -28.15 -2.81 45.99
C ASP A 128 -26.89 -2.61 45.12
N ASP A 129 -26.82 -3.36 44.01
CA ASP A 129 -25.80 -3.17 43.00
C ASP A 129 -26.27 -2.17 41.93
N ARG A 130 -25.79 -0.93 42.05
CA ARG A 130 -26.09 0.16 41.12
C ARG A 130 -25.08 0.30 39.97
N ARG A 131 -23.98 -0.48 39.95
CA ARG A 131 -22.89 -0.33 38.98
C ARG A 131 -22.80 -1.50 38.00
N GLY A 132 -22.99 -2.73 38.46
CA GLY A 132 -22.92 -3.94 37.63
C GLY A 132 -23.78 -3.88 36.37
N PRO A 133 -25.10 -3.62 36.48
CA PRO A 133 -25.97 -3.53 35.31
C PRO A 133 -25.58 -2.44 34.31
N THR A 134 -25.11 -1.27 34.79
CA THR A 134 -24.71 -0.16 33.91
C THR A 134 -23.41 -0.46 33.16
N VAL A 135 -22.42 -1.04 33.84
CA VAL A 135 -21.16 -1.47 33.21
C VAL A 135 -21.41 -2.60 32.21
N LEU A 136 -22.27 -3.58 32.55
CA LEU A 136 -22.69 -4.66 31.66
C LEU A 136 -23.26 -4.13 30.35
N VAL A 137 -24.23 -3.21 30.42
CA VAL A 137 -24.89 -2.64 29.24
C VAL A 137 -23.92 -1.84 28.37
N LEU A 138 -23.01 -1.07 28.99
CA LEU A 138 -21.98 -0.34 28.23
C LEU A 138 -21.02 -1.29 27.50
N VAL A 139 -20.50 -2.31 28.18
CA VAL A 139 -19.62 -3.33 27.58
C VAL A 139 -20.32 -4.06 26.43
N LEU A 140 -21.60 -4.42 26.61
CA LEU A 140 -22.39 -5.10 25.57
C LEU A 140 -22.63 -4.20 24.34
N ILE A 141 -22.97 -2.92 24.54
CA ILE A 141 -23.13 -1.94 23.45
C ILE A 141 -21.79 -1.74 22.73
N SER A 142 -20.69 -1.59 23.44
CA SER A 142 -19.35 -1.49 22.83
C SER A 142 -19.00 -2.73 22.01
N ALA A 143 -19.29 -3.93 22.50
CA ALA A 143 -19.05 -5.17 21.77
C ALA A 143 -19.89 -5.28 20.47
N ILE A 144 -21.16 -4.87 20.53
CA ILE A 144 -22.05 -4.83 19.36
C ILE A 144 -21.57 -3.79 18.34
N LEU A 145 -21.16 -2.60 18.78
CA LEU A 145 -20.64 -1.55 17.90
C LEU A 145 -19.32 -1.96 17.23
N ILE A 146 -18.40 -2.59 17.98
CA ILE A 146 -17.16 -3.15 17.43
C ILE A 146 -17.48 -4.24 16.40
N ASN A 147 -18.43 -5.14 16.69
CA ASN A 147 -18.83 -6.17 15.73
C ASN A 147 -19.43 -5.57 14.46
N PHE A 148 -20.33 -4.59 14.59
CA PHE A 148 -20.94 -3.90 13.47
C PHE A 148 -19.89 -3.18 12.62
N TYR A 149 -18.95 -2.47 13.23
CA TYR A 149 -17.85 -1.80 12.52
C TYR A 149 -16.94 -2.79 11.78
N LEU A 150 -16.53 -3.89 12.42
CA LEU A 150 -15.70 -4.91 11.77
C LEU A 150 -16.43 -5.59 10.59
N ARG A 151 -17.72 -5.93 10.75
CA ARG A 151 -18.55 -6.43 9.65
C ARG A 151 -18.65 -5.40 8.53
N PHE A 152 -19.05 -4.17 8.84
CA PHE A 152 -19.20 -3.08 7.87
C PHE A 152 -17.91 -2.83 7.08
N ALA A 153 -16.75 -2.75 7.75
CA ALA A 153 -15.46 -2.59 7.09
C ALA A 153 -15.15 -3.76 6.13
N SER A 154 -15.35 -5.00 6.57
CA SER A 154 -15.10 -6.19 5.74
C SER A 154 -16.05 -6.28 4.52
N SER A 155 -17.34 -5.99 4.70
CA SER A 155 -18.31 -5.98 3.61
C SER A 155 -18.09 -4.82 2.64
N PHE A 156 -17.70 -3.64 3.14
CA PHE A 156 -17.37 -2.48 2.30
C PHE A 156 -16.14 -2.75 1.43
N LEU A 157 -15.08 -3.36 1.99
CA LEU A 157 -13.91 -3.79 1.24
C LEU A 157 -14.28 -4.78 0.13
N HIS A 158 -15.03 -5.85 0.44
CA HIS A 158 -15.45 -6.85 -0.54
C HIS A 158 -16.37 -6.28 -1.64
N LEU A 159 -17.26 -5.35 -1.31
CA LEU A 159 -18.12 -4.70 -2.31
C LEU A 159 -17.30 -3.80 -3.25
N LYS A 160 -16.38 -3.00 -2.70
CA LYS A 160 -15.52 -2.11 -3.51
C LYS A 160 -14.49 -2.86 -4.35
N GLY A 161 -13.95 -3.97 -3.84
CA GLY A 161 -13.09 -4.87 -4.61
C GLY A 161 -13.82 -5.52 -5.78
N GLY A 162 -15.06 -5.98 -5.56
CA GLY A 162 -15.93 -6.48 -6.63
C GLY A 162 -16.26 -5.42 -7.70
N GLU A 163 -16.62 -4.19 -7.30
CA GLU A 163 -16.83 -3.08 -8.23
C GLU A 163 -15.57 -2.78 -9.06
N LEU A 164 -14.38 -2.85 -8.44
CA LEU A 164 -13.09 -2.63 -9.08
C LEU A 164 -12.77 -3.72 -10.13
N GLU A 165 -12.94 -4.99 -9.79
CA GLU A 165 -12.72 -6.13 -10.71
C GLU A 165 -13.61 -6.01 -11.97
N HIS A 166 -14.87 -5.61 -11.79
CA HIS A 166 -15.80 -5.37 -12.90
C HIS A 166 -15.42 -4.13 -13.72
N GLY A 167 -14.87 -3.09 -13.09
CA GLY A 167 -14.33 -1.90 -13.76
C GLY A 167 -13.13 -2.25 -14.64
N ILE A 168 -12.16 -2.98 -14.10
CA ILE A 168 -10.95 -3.42 -14.82
C ILE A 168 -11.31 -4.30 -16.02
N ARG A 169 -12.13 -5.34 -15.82
CA ARG A 169 -12.59 -6.21 -16.93
C ARG A 169 -13.35 -5.46 -18.02
N ARG A 170 -14.10 -4.40 -17.66
CA ARG A 170 -14.79 -3.56 -18.64
C ARG A 170 -13.78 -2.74 -19.46
N CYS A 171 -12.77 -2.17 -18.83
CA CYS A 171 -11.70 -1.45 -19.54
C CYS A 171 -10.89 -2.39 -20.45
N GLU A 172 -10.54 -3.58 -19.96
CA GLU A 172 -9.83 -4.61 -20.74
C GLU A 172 -10.63 -5.03 -21.99
N GLY A 173 -11.92 -5.37 -21.83
CA GLY A 173 -12.79 -5.69 -22.95
C GLY A 173 -12.98 -4.54 -23.93
N PHE A 174 -13.06 -3.30 -23.45
CA PHE A 174 -13.18 -2.11 -24.30
C PHE A 174 -11.88 -1.86 -25.10
N LEU A 175 -10.70 -2.00 -24.48
CA LEU A 175 -9.40 -1.91 -25.16
C LEU A 175 -9.25 -3.00 -26.23
N GLN A 176 -9.70 -4.23 -25.95
CA GLN A 176 -9.73 -5.31 -26.94
C GLN A 176 -10.66 -4.98 -28.13
N THR A 177 -11.80 -4.33 -27.91
CA THR A 177 -12.65 -3.86 -29.01
C THR A 177 -12.05 -2.66 -29.77
N LEU A 178 -11.39 -1.72 -29.08
CA LEU A 178 -10.72 -0.58 -29.73
C LEU A 178 -9.62 -1.05 -30.69
N ALA A 179 -8.88 -2.10 -30.33
CA ALA A 179 -7.86 -2.70 -31.21
C ALA A 179 -8.41 -3.22 -32.56
N SER A 180 -9.74 -3.30 -32.74
CA SER A 180 -10.41 -3.74 -33.97
C SER A 180 -11.13 -2.62 -34.75
N LEU A 181 -11.07 -1.37 -34.29
CA LEU A 181 -11.75 -0.21 -34.90
C LEU A 181 -10.80 0.68 -35.71
N ASP A 182 -11.35 1.52 -36.59
CA ASP A 182 -10.58 2.48 -37.40
C ASP A 182 -10.00 3.62 -36.55
N ALA A 183 -8.89 4.21 -37.02
CA ALA A 183 -8.03 5.12 -36.23
C ALA A 183 -8.74 6.35 -35.63
N ASP A 184 -9.73 6.93 -36.32
CA ASP A 184 -10.48 8.09 -35.83
C ASP A 184 -11.40 7.72 -34.64
N GLU A 185 -11.98 6.52 -34.64
CA GLU A 185 -12.75 6.01 -33.50
C GLU A 185 -11.84 5.54 -32.36
N GLN A 186 -10.66 5.00 -32.68
CA GLN A 186 -9.65 4.65 -31.67
C GLN A 186 -9.21 5.85 -30.84
N LEU A 187 -8.92 7.00 -31.45
CA LEU A 187 -8.50 8.21 -30.73
C LEU A 187 -9.55 8.71 -29.73
N VAL A 188 -10.83 8.70 -30.11
CA VAL A 188 -11.93 9.09 -29.20
C VAL A 188 -12.11 8.06 -28.08
N GLY A 189 -11.99 6.77 -28.39
CA GLY A 189 -12.06 5.68 -27.40
C GLY A 189 -10.88 5.62 -26.44
N LEU A 190 -9.68 6.02 -26.89
CA LEU A 190 -8.47 6.11 -26.06
C LEU A 190 -8.60 7.19 -24.99
N GLY A 191 -9.12 8.39 -25.34
CA GLY A 191 -9.40 9.42 -24.33
C GLY A 191 -10.44 8.98 -23.28
N GLN A 192 -11.48 8.27 -23.69
CA GLN A 192 -12.49 7.73 -22.77
C GLN A 192 -11.96 6.60 -21.89
N THR A 193 -11.02 5.79 -22.39
CA THR A 193 -10.36 4.76 -21.58
C THR A 193 -9.34 5.33 -20.61
N GLU A 194 -8.59 6.36 -21.00
CA GLU A 194 -7.69 7.08 -20.09
C GLU A 194 -8.45 7.68 -18.90
N GLU A 195 -9.58 8.35 -19.14
CA GLU A 195 -10.45 8.88 -18.08
C GLU A 195 -11.00 7.76 -17.17
N ALA A 196 -11.46 6.66 -17.76
CA ALA A 196 -11.96 5.50 -17.01
C ALA A 196 -10.87 4.83 -16.16
N VAL A 197 -9.67 4.66 -16.70
CA VAL A 197 -8.50 4.11 -15.99
C VAL A 197 -8.06 5.05 -14.86
N GLY A 198 -8.04 6.36 -15.09
CA GLY A 198 -7.78 7.37 -14.05
C GLY A 198 -8.80 7.31 -12.91
N ALA A 199 -10.08 7.18 -13.23
CA ALA A 199 -11.16 7.03 -12.23
C ALA A 199 -11.04 5.71 -11.43
N ILE A 200 -10.66 4.61 -12.08
CA ILE A 200 -10.37 3.32 -11.44
C ILE A 200 -9.17 3.46 -10.49
N MET A 201 -8.06 4.05 -10.94
CA MET A 201 -6.85 4.22 -10.15
C MET A 201 -7.09 5.11 -8.92
N ALA A 202 -7.90 6.17 -9.06
CA ALA A 202 -8.34 6.98 -7.92
C ALA A 202 -9.14 6.19 -6.88
N GLN A 203 -9.98 5.24 -7.31
CA GLN A 203 -10.73 4.36 -6.41
C GLN A 203 -9.82 3.33 -5.72
N VAL A 204 -8.86 2.71 -6.42
CA VAL A 204 -7.83 1.83 -5.82
C VAL A 204 -7.09 2.58 -4.71
N LEU A 205 -6.62 3.79 -5.02
CA LEU A 205 -5.79 4.58 -4.12
C LEU A 205 -6.60 5.11 -2.92
N ALA A 206 -7.89 5.40 -3.09
CA ALA A 206 -8.81 5.69 -1.99
C ALA A 206 -9.06 4.46 -1.09
N LEU A 207 -9.24 3.27 -1.66
CA LEU A 207 -9.44 2.01 -0.93
C LEU A 207 -8.19 1.63 -0.12
N ALA A 208 -7.00 1.78 -0.72
CA ALA A 208 -5.70 1.59 -0.05
C ALA A 208 -5.51 2.58 1.12
N ARG A 209 -5.83 3.87 0.93
CA ARG A 209 -5.82 4.87 2.01
C ARG A 209 -6.79 4.51 3.13
N PHE A 210 -8.01 4.07 2.81
CA PHE A 210 -9.01 3.63 3.80
C PHE A 210 -8.51 2.44 4.62
N ARG A 211 -8.02 1.38 3.97
CA ARG A 211 -7.43 0.20 4.63
C ARG A 211 -6.26 0.56 5.54
N ARG A 212 -5.31 1.36 5.04
CA ARG A 212 -4.14 1.83 5.82
C ARG A 212 -4.54 2.71 7.00
N SER A 213 -5.52 3.59 6.83
CA SER A 213 -6.02 4.47 7.91
C SER A 213 -6.70 3.67 9.03
N ASN A 214 -7.59 2.72 8.67
CA ASN A 214 -8.27 1.86 9.64
C ASN A 214 -7.27 0.95 10.38
N PHE A 215 -6.32 0.33 9.66
CA PHE A 215 -5.26 -0.47 10.30
C PHE A 215 -4.40 0.38 11.24
N ALA A 216 -3.91 1.54 10.80
CA ALA A 216 -3.10 2.42 11.63
C ALA A 216 -3.87 3.03 12.82
N GLY A 217 -5.19 3.19 12.71
CA GLY A 217 -6.07 3.57 13.82
C GLY A 217 -6.18 2.47 14.87
N PHE A 218 -6.56 1.26 14.42
CA PHE A 218 -6.67 0.07 15.26
C PHE A 218 -5.33 -0.29 15.94
N TRP A 219 -4.24 -0.28 15.19
CA TRP A 219 -2.88 -0.55 15.69
C TRP A 219 -2.45 0.43 16.79
N ARG A 220 -2.69 1.74 16.60
CA ARG A 220 -2.44 2.76 17.63
C ARG A 220 -3.31 2.57 18.87
N GLN A 221 -4.51 2.00 18.75
CA GLN A 221 -5.36 1.65 19.90
C GLN A 221 -4.87 0.38 20.62
N MET A 222 -4.44 -0.66 19.89
CA MET A 222 -3.86 -1.86 20.52
C MET A 222 -2.53 -1.55 21.23
N LEU A 223 -1.65 -0.74 20.66
CA LEU A 223 -0.40 -0.35 21.33
C LEU A 223 -0.67 0.38 22.67
N ARG A 224 -1.61 1.34 22.70
CA ARG A 224 -2.02 2.01 23.96
C ARG A 224 -2.60 1.04 25.00
N LEU A 225 -3.29 -0.01 24.54
CA LEU A 225 -3.83 -1.05 25.44
C LEU A 225 -2.71 -1.97 25.94
N GLN A 226 -1.70 -2.27 25.12
CA GLN A 226 -0.53 -3.05 25.50
C GLN A 226 0.32 -2.32 26.57
N ASP A 227 0.57 -1.01 26.38
CA ASP A 227 1.27 -0.17 27.36
C ASP A 227 0.55 -0.13 28.73
N HIS A 228 -0.78 -0.22 28.74
CA HIS A 228 -1.57 -0.25 29.99
C HIS A 228 -1.73 -1.64 30.63
N CYS A 229 -1.67 -2.72 29.86
CA CYS A 229 -2.02 -4.06 30.35
C CYS A 229 -0.83 -4.97 30.68
N GLN A 230 0.41 -4.61 30.32
CA GLN A 230 1.64 -5.42 30.53
C GLN A 230 1.63 -6.86 29.94
N TYR A 231 0.62 -7.23 29.16
CA TYR A 231 0.57 -8.52 28.45
C TYR A 231 1.08 -8.38 27.01
N HIS A 232 1.84 -9.39 26.56
CA HIS A 232 2.41 -9.45 25.22
C HIS A 232 1.37 -9.99 24.22
N TYR A 233 0.84 -9.13 23.34
CA TYR A 233 -0.20 -9.50 22.38
C TYR A 233 0.33 -9.98 21.01
N ASN A 234 1.63 -10.20 20.87
CA ASN A 234 2.31 -10.45 19.58
C ASN A 234 1.64 -11.54 18.74
N THR A 235 1.25 -12.68 19.33
CA THR A 235 0.58 -13.78 18.60
C THR A 235 -0.79 -13.36 18.04
N LEU A 236 -1.50 -12.48 18.75
CA LEU A 236 -2.79 -11.95 18.32
C LEU A 236 -2.58 -10.88 17.22
N LEU A 237 -1.54 -10.05 17.36
CA LEU A 237 -1.12 -9.06 16.35
C LEU A 237 -0.68 -9.74 15.04
N GLU A 238 0.10 -10.82 15.10
CA GLU A 238 0.46 -11.66 13.95
C GLU A 238 -0.78 -12.27 13.29
N SER A 239 -1.70 -12.83 14.08
CA SER A 239 -2.96 -13.41 13.55
C SER A 239 -3.86 -12.36 12.87
N LEU A 240 -3.82 -11.12 13.32
CA LEU A 240 -4.58 -10.00 12.74
C LEU A 240 -3.89 -9.44 11.49
N ALA A 241 -2.57 -9.39 11.44
CA ALA A 241 -1.80 -9.05 10.23
C ALA A 241 -2.05 -10.09 9.11
N LEU A 242 -2.16 -11.36 9.47
CA LEU A 242 -2.50 -12.46 8.54
C LEU A 242 -4.00 -12.55 8.19
N SER A 243 -4.88 -11.77 8.84
CA SER A 243 -6.32 -11.84 8.60
C SER A 243 -6.70 -11.26 7.23
N PRO A 244 -7.73 -11.79 6.53
CA PRO A 244 -8.08 -11.37 5.16
C PRO A 244 -8.58 -9.92 5.02
N ILE A 245 -8.72 -9.18 6.13
CA ILE A 245 -9.04 -7.75 6.14
C ILE A 245 -7.75 -6.91 5.93
N TYR A 246 -6.59 -7.45 6.34
CA TYR A 246 -5.31 -6.72 6.40
C TYR A 246 -4.15 -7.41 5.69
N ASN A 247 -4.26 -8.71 5.36
CA ASN A 247 -3.27 -9.48 4.63
C ASN A 247 -3.16 -8.99 3.16
N GLU A 248 -1.96 -8.69 2.70
CA GLU A 248 -1.67 -8.26 1.33
C GLU A 248 -1.71 -9.41 0.30
N SER A 249 -2.03 -10.65 0.70
CA SER A 249 -2.10 -11.81 -0.20
C SER A 249 -3.52 -12.22 -0.65
N THR A 250 -4.58 -11.47 -0.29
CA THR A 250 -5.95 -11.80 -0.72
C THR A 250 -6.20 -11.36 -2.16
N LEU A 251 -6.20 -12.33 -3.08
CA LEU A 251 -6.70 -12.33 -4.48
C LEU A 251 -6.55 -11.05 -5.31
N GLU A 252 -7.24 -9.97 -4.94
CA GLU A 252 -7.21 -8.65 -5.58
C GLU A 252 -5.82 -8.04 -5.65
N THR A 253 -4.95 -8.26 -4.65
CA THR A 253 -3.56 -7.79 -4.66
C THR A 253 -2.65 -8.66 -5.53
N HIS A 254 -2.92 -9.96 -5.64
CA HIS A 254 -2.22 -10.81 -6.61
C HIS A 254 -2.66 -10.47 -8.04
N GLN A 255 -3.96 -10.20 -8.25
CA GLN A 255 -4.49 -9.71 -9.52
C GLN A 255 -4.04 -8.28 -9.82
N LEU A 256 -3.92 -7.38 -8.85
CA LEU A 256 -3.31 -6.06 -9.03
C LEU A 256 -1.80 -6.17 -9.22
N SER A 257 -1.09 -7.10 -8.60
CA SER A 257 0.33 -7.32 -8.88
C SER A 257 0.56 -8.00 -10.22
N ALA A 258 -0.40 -8.80 -10.70
CA ALA A 258 -0.39 -9.38 -12.04
C ALA A 258 -0.71 -8.31 -13.08
N ALA A 259 -1.75 -7.49 -12.87
CA ALA A 259 -2.09 -6.36 -13.73
C ALA A 259 -1.01 -5.26 -13.70
N LEU A 260 -0.38 -4.99 -12.55
CA LEU A 260 0.80 -4.12 -12.44
C LEU A 260 2.08 -4.80 -12.95
N SER A 261 2.12 -6.13 -13.04
CA SER A 261 3.17 -6.81 -13.81
C SER A 261 2.92 -6.62 -15.29
N ASP A 262 1.66 -6.68 -15.76
CA ASP A 262 1.28 -6.42 -17.15
C ASP A 262 1.47 -4.95 -17.56
N ILE A 263 1.31 -4.01 -16.63
CA ILE A 263 1.69 -2.59 -16.79
C ILE A 263 3.23 -2.47 -16.77
N GLY A 264 3.84 -2.79 -17.90
CA GLY A 264 5.28 -2.64 -18.12
C GLY A 264 5.69 -3.24 -19.45
N SER A 265 6.55 -2.54 -20.18
CA SER A 265 7.10 -3.06 -21.44
C SER A 265 8.28 -4.00 -21.15
N ASN A 266 8.32 -5.14 -21.84
CA ASN A 266 9.54 -5.92 -21.92
C ASN A 266 10.50 -5.13 -22.83
N ILE A 267 11.75 -4.98 -22.39
CA ILE A 267 12.79 -4.29 -23.13
C ILE A 267 14.00 -5.22 -23.20
N LEU A 268 14.44 -5.50 -24.42
CA LEU A 268 15.66 -6.26 -24.68
C LEU A 268 16.75 -5.26 -25.06
N SER A 269 17.84 -5.25 -24.29
CA SER A 269 19.03 -4.43 -24.52
C SER A 269 20.24 -5.32 -24.77
N MET A 270 20.92 -5.10 -25.89
CA MET A 270 22.18 -5.75 -26.24
C MET A 270 23.32 -4.76 -26.09
N TYR A 271 24.27 -5.05 -25.20
CA TYR A 271 25.44 -4.20 -24.93
C TYR A 271 26.64 -4.63 -25.77
N LEU A 272 27.37 -3.63 -26.28
CA LEU A 272 28.55 -3.84 -27.11
C LEU A 272 29.84 -3.43 -26.37
N ASP A 273 30.83 -4.32 -26.36
CA ASP A 273 32.21 -4.07 -25.93
C ASP A 273 33.17 -4.88 -26.83
N ASN A 274 34.47 -4.72 -26.67
CA ASN A 274 35.47 -5.53 -27.36
C ASN A 274 35.93 -6.73 -26.51
N ASP A 275 36.73 -7.60 -27.11
CA ASP A 275 37.23 -8.82 -26.47
C ASP A 275 38.09 -8.57 -25.21
N ALA A 276 38.61 -7.35 -25.06
CA ALA A 276 39.39 -6.90 -23.91
C ALA A 276 38.55 -6.18 -22.82
N MET A 277 37.22 -6.15 -22.95
CA MET A 277 36.29 -5.54 -21.99
C MET A 277 36.62 -4.05 -21.69
N SER A 278 37.00 -3.31 -22.73
CA SER A 278 37.49 -1.94 -22.59
C SER A 278 36.44 -0.96 -22.04
N LYS A 279 35.16 -1.12 -22.40
CA LYS A 279 34.06 -0.27 -21.91
C LYS A 279 33.73 -0.58 -20.47
N TYR A 280 33.76 -1.86 -20.10
CA TYR A 280 33.65 -2.30 -18.72
C TYR A 280 34.75 -1.68 -17.84
N HIS A 281 36.02 -1.86 -18.22
CA HIS A 281 37.16 -1.36 -17.44
C HIS A 281 37.21 0.16 -17.36
N ALA A 282 36.89 0.87 -18.47
CA ALA A 282 36.78 2.33 -18.46
C ALA A 282 35.59 2.84 -17.60
N GLY A 283 34.50 2.07 -17.51
CA GLY A 283 33.34 2.40 -16.68
C GLY A 283 33.54 2.12 -15.19
N LEU A 284 34.44 1.20 -14.83
CA LEU A 284 34.79 0.86 -13.45
C LEU A 284 35.90 1.76 -12.88
N ALA A 285 36.83 2.22 -13.73
CA ALA A 285 37.97 3.04 -13.33
C ALA A 285 37.54 4.37 -12.70
N THR A 286 37.84 4.54 -11.41
CA THR A 286 37.32 5.63 -10.54
C THR A 286 37.81 7.04 -10.92
N GLU A 287 38.74 7.16 -11.86
CA GLU A 287 39.32 8.41 -12.36
C GLU A 287 38.93 8.71 -13.83
N ALA A 288 38.17 7.84 -14.50
CA ALA A 288 37.89 7.98 -15.92
C ALA A 288 36.93 9.14 -16.20
N SER A 289 37.42 10.19 -16.85
CA SER A 289 36.68 11.42 -17.19
C SER A 289 35.46 11.22 -18.12
N ALA A 290 35.24 10.01 -18.63
CA ALA A 290 34.09 9.65 -19.47
C ALA A 290 33.81 8.13 -19.40
N ARG A 291 32.77 7.73 -18.67
CA ARG A 291 32.16 6.39 -18.79
C ARG A 291 31.32 6.37 -20.07
N SER A 292 31.48 5.36 -20.92
CA SER A 292 30.70 5.24 -22.16
C SER A 292 30.03 3.87 -22.27
N THR A 293 28.72 3.84 -22.49
CA THR A 293 27.94 2.61 -22.70
C THR A 293 27.26 2.67 -24.07
N LEU A 294 27.42 1.62 -24.88
CA LEU A 294 26.79 1.46 -26.20
C LEU A 294 25.83 0.28 -26.18
N ALA A 295 24.56 0.52 -26.49
CA ALA A 295 23.51 -0.50 -26.46
C ALA A 295 22.53 -0.40 -27.64
N LEU A 296 22.07 -1.55 -28.12
CA LEU A 296 20.92 -1.72 -29.01
C LEU A 296 19.72 -2.11 -28.15
N THR A 297 18.64 -1.33 -28.17
CA THR A 297 17.47 -1.52 -27.31
C THR A 297 16.20 -1.57 -28.14
N TRP A 298 15.38 -2.60 -27.94
CA TRP A 298 14.08 -2.75 -28.61
C TRP A 298 13.04 -3.41 -27.71
N ILE A 299 11.77 -3.27 -28.08
CA ILE A 299 10.65 -3.95 -27.43
C ILE A 299 10.39 -5.23 -28.25
N PRO A 300 10.61 -6.44 -27.71
CA PRO A 300 10.25 -7.67 -28.42
C PRO A 300 8.72 -7.84 -28.44
N SER A 301 8.12 -7.90 -29.62
CA SER A 301 6.70 -8.23 -29.80
C SER A 301 6.53 -9.46 -30.70
N SER A 302 5.60 -10.33 -30.34
CA SER A 302 5.21 -11.52 -31.12
C SER A 302 4.26 -11.22 -32.27
N SER A 303 3.66 -10.02 -32.32
CA SER A 303 2.57 -9.68 -33.25
C SER A 303 2.97 -8.71 -34.36
N GLN A 304 4.13 -8.06 -34.27
CA GLN A 304 4.57 -7.01 -35.20
C GLN A 304 5.99 -7.26 -35.70
N THR A 305 6.12 -7.54 -37.00
CA THR A 305 7.40 -7.57 -37.70
C THR A 305 7.85 -6.14 -38.04
N GLY A 306 9.13 -5.82 -37.85
CA GLY A 306 9.69 -4.52 -38.25
C GLY A 306 9.75 -3.46 -37.15
N ILE A 307 9.73 -3.86 -35.87
CA ILE A 307 9.84 -2.93 -34.73
C ILE A 307 11.18 -2.17 -34.79
N PRO A 308 11.19 -0.83 -34.81
CA PRO A 308 12.42 -0.07 -34.85
C PRO A 308 13.29 -0.29 -33.61
N VAL A 309 14.58 -0.57 -33.84
CA VAL A 309 15.62 -0.77 -32.82
C VAL A 309 16.28 0.57 -32.53
N ARG A 310 16.31 0.98 -31.26
CA ARG A 310 17.02 2.18 -30.80
C ARG A 310 18.46 1.82 -30.47
N MET A 311 19.42 2.31 -31.25
CA MET A 311 20.82 2.31 -30.85
C MET A 311 21.13 3.56 -30.04
N SER A 312 21.64 3.38 -28.82
CA SER A 312 21.99 4.47 -27.91
C SER A 312 23.45 4.38 -27.48
N HIS A 313 24.14 5.53 -27.52
CA HIS A 313 25.48 5.71 -26.98
C HIS A 313 25.42 6.78 -25.89
N SER A 314 25.50 6.37 -24.64
CA SER A 314 25.51 7.26 -23.47
C SER A 314 26.92 7.47 -22.96
N VAL A 315 27.35 8.73 -22.85
CA VAL A 315 28.62 9.12 -22.25
C VAL A 315 28.35 9.92 -20.98
N TYR A 316 28.84 9.46 -19.83
CA TYR A 316 28.74 10.14 -18.54
C TYR A 316 30.10 10.77 -18.22
N SER A 317 30.14 12.08 -18.02
CA SER A 317 31.36 12.85 -17.81
C SER A 317 31.31 13.64 -16.50
N GLY A 318 32.43 13.70 -15.78
CA GLY A 318 32.51 14.30 -14.44
C GLY A 318 32.25 13.30 -13.29
N PRO A 319 32.37 13.75 -12.03
CA PRO A 319 32.20 12.89 -10.87
C PRO A 319 30.73 12.53 -10.66
N TRP A 320 30.44 11.39 -10.01
CA TRP A 320 29.09 10.85 -9.79
C TRP A 320 28.04 11.89 -9.33
N PHE A 321 28.40 12.78 -8.40
CA PHE A 321 27.51 13.82 -7.85
C PHE A 321 27.25 15.02 -8.78
N ALA A 322 27.96 15.12 -9.91
CA ALA A 322 27.82 16.18 -10.91
C ALA A 322 28.00 15.61 -12.34
N ALA A 323 27.65 14.35 -12.55
CA ALA A 323 27.86 13.65 -13.80
C ALA A 323 26.94 14.18 -14.89
N ARG A 324 27.51 14.66 -15.99
CA ARG A 324 26.78 15.09 -17.19
C ARG A 324 26.68 13.92 -18.16
N GLN A 325 25.46 13.45 -18.39
CA GLN A 325 25.16 12.47 -19.42
C GLN A 325 24.93 13.14 -20.79
N GLU A 326 25.66 12.68 -21.81
CA GLU A 326 25.41 12.99 -23.21
C GLU A 326 25.02 11.70 -23.95
N SER A 327 23.77 11.61 -24.37
CA SER A 327 23.22 10.46 -25.10
C SER A 327 23.07 10.78 -26.59
N SER A 328 23.84 10.12 -27.45
CA SER A 328 23.64 10.12 -28.90
C SER A 328 22.78 8.91 -29.29
N GLN A 329 21.69 9.12 -30.02
CA GLN A 329 20.74 8.05 -30.38
C GLN A 329 20.48 8.02 -31.89
N VAL A 330 20.23 6.81 -32.39
CA VAL A 330 19.85 6.48 -33.77
C VAL A 330 18.78 5.41 -33.72
N ILE A 331 17.80 5.49 -34.62
CA ILE A 331 16.74 4.50 -34.75
C ILE A 331 16.98 3.76 -36.08
N LEU A 332 17.03 2.44 -36.04
CA LEU A 332 17.27 1.56 -37.18
C LEU A 332 16.09 0.60 -37.33
N MET A 333 15.69 0.29 -38.56
CA MET A 333 14.80 -0.87 -38.79
C MET A 333 15.60 -2.17 -38.58
N PRO A 334 14.97 -3.29 -38.22
CA PRO A 334 15.67 -4.57 -37.98
C PRO A 334 16.65 -4.96 -39.09
N ASP A 335 16.20 -4.93 -40.34
CA ASP A 335 16.98 -5.21 -41.55
C ASP A 335 18.24 -4.34 -41.71
N HIS A 336 18.25 -3.17 -41.05
CA HIS A 336 19.33 -2.19 -41.11
C HIS A 336 20.34 -2.32 -39.96
N VAL A 337 20.05 -3.10 -38.91
CA VAL A 337 20.94 -3.24 -37.74
C VAL A 337 22.25 -3.93 -38.13
N LEU A 338 22.19 -5.11 -38.75
CA LEU A 338 23.39 -5.89 -39.08
C LEU A 338 24.30 -5.20 -40.11
N PRO A 339 23.80 -4.66 -41.25
CA PRO A 339 24.65 -3.91 -42.17
C PRO A 339 25.22 -2.62 -41.56
N PHE A 340 24.59 -2.06 -40.53
CA PHE A 340 25.13 -0.93 -39.78
C PHE A 340 26.30 -1.36 -38.88
N LEU A 341 26.16 -2.46 -38.14
CA LEU A 341 27.22 -3.03 -37.29
C LEU A 341 28.44 -3.48 -38.11
N HIS A 342 28.21 -4.22 -39.20
CA HIS A 342 29.27 -4.64 -40.14
C HIS A 342 29.88 -3.48 -40.96
N SER A 343 29.34 -2.26 -40.82
CA SER A 343 29.79 -1.06 -41.56
C SER A 343 29.68 -1.16 -43.09
N GLU A 344 28.77 -2.01 -43.58
CA GLU A 344 28.44 -2.18 -45.00
C GLU A 344 27.41 -1.12 -45.47
N MET A 345 26.66 -0.53 -44.54
CA MET A 345 25.63 0.46 -44.84
C MET A 345 26.17 1.82 -45.27
N ASN A 346 25.67 2.34 -46.39
CA ASN A 346 25.89 3.73 -46.78
C ASN A 346 25.01 4.68 -45.95
N LEU A 347 25.59 5.28 -44.90
CA LEU A 347 24.89 6.18 -43.97
C LEU A 347 24.17 7.36 -44.65
N ASN A 348 24.64 7.83 -45.81
CA ASN A 348 23.97 8.92 -46.54
C ASN A 348 22.61 8.52 -47.14
N LYS A 349 22.30 7.21 -47.16
CA LYS A 349 21.01 6.64 -47.58
C LYS A 349 20.20 6.08 -46.40
N LEU A 350 20.63 6.27 -45.16
CA LEU A 350 19.95 5.76 -43.97
C LEU A 350 18.52 6.32 -43.91
N PRO A 351 17.47 5.47 -43.96
CA PRO A 351 16.09 5.95 -43.89
C PRO A 351 15.81 6.57 -42.52
N TYR A 352 15.10 7.71 -42.52
CA TYR A 352 14.64 8.32 -41.27
C TYR A 352 13.61 7.40 -40.62
N ALA A 353 13.91 6.91 -39.41
CA ALA A 353 13.03 6.06 -38.62
C ALA A 353 12.68 6.74 -37.30
N THR A 354 11.45 6.54 -36.86
CA THR A 354 10.89 7.00 -35.58
C THR A 354 10.35 5.80 -34.81
N LEU A 355 10.29 5.91 -33.49
CA LEU A 355 9.67 4.89 -32.62
C LEU A 355 8.15 5.08 -32.52
N GLU A 356 7.67 6.27 -32.86
CA GLU A 356 6.25 6.60 -33.00
C GLU A 356 5.87 6.56 -34.49
N PRO A 357 4.73 5.97 -34.87
CA PRO A 357 4.20 6.09 -36.23
C PRO A 357 3.83 7.55 -36.52
N ASP A 358 4.45 8.17 -37.54
CA ASP A 358 4.16 9.53 -38.03
C ASP A 358 2.75 9.56 -38.69
N TYR A 359 1.68 9.47 -37.90
CA TYR A 359 0.30 9.39 -38.42
C TYR A 359 -0.34 10.75 -38.68
N TYR A 360 0.11 11.81 -38.00
CA TYR A 360 -0.34 13.18 -38.24
C TYR A 360 0.73 14.20 -37.85
N ARG A 361 1.52 14.65 -38.83
CA ARG A 361 2.45 15.78 -38.68
C ARG A 361 2.11 16.85 -39.71
N PRO A 362 1.44 17.96 -39.32
CA PRO A 362 1.01 18.98 -40.28
C PRO A 362 2.20 19.62 -40.99
N GLU A 363 2.12 19.68 -42.32
CA GLU A 363 3.13 20.29 -43.19
C GLU A 363 3.09 21.82 -43.10
N SER A 364 3.76 22.37 -42.09
CA SER A 364 4.14 23.77 -42.04
C SER A 364 5.59 23.93 -42.54
N PRO A 365 5.98 25.11 -43.06
CA PRO A 365 7.36 25.35 -43.52
C PRO A 365 8.40 25.23 -42.37
N ASP A 366 7.97 25.47 -41.14
CA ASP A 366 8.80 25.26 -39.95
C ASP A 366 9.01 23.75 -39.69
N THR A 367 7.95 22.93 -39.84
CA THR A 367 8.04 21.46 -39.71
C THR A 367 8.97 20.82 -40.75
N GLU A 368 9.06 21.37 -41.96
CA GLU A 368 10.00 20.88 -42.99
C GLU A 368 11.46 21.23 -42.62
N THR A 369 11.68 22.35 -41.94
CA THR A 369 13.00 22.77 -41.46
C THR A 369 13.44 21.94 -40.26
N GLU A 370 12.54 21.69 -39.31
CA GLU A 370 12.77 20.80 -38.16
C GLU A 370 13.06 19.36 -38.57
N SER A 371 12.27 18.79 -39.49
CA SER A 371 12.52 17.42 -39.98
C SER A 371 13.85 17.29 -40.74
N LYS A 372 14.29 18.33 -41.48
CA LYS A 372 15.64 18.40 -42.05
C LYS A 372 16.72 18.49 -40.97
N ALA A 373 16.48 19.20 -39.87
CA ALA A 373 17.41 19.26 -38.73
C ALA A 373 17.52 17.90 -38.02
N GLN A 374 16.39 17.25 -37.72
CA GLN A 374 16.30 15.92 -37.11
C GLN A 374 17.01 14.85 -37.96
N ARG A 375 16.80 14.83 -39.29
CA ARG A 375 17.55 13.94 -40.21
C ARG A 375 19.05 14.18 -40.17
N ARG A 376 19.50 15.45 -40.18
CA ARG A 376 20.92 15.81 -40.07
C ARG A 376 21.51 15.38 -38.72
N GLU A 377 20.72 15.41 -37.65
CA GLU A 377 21.14 14.97 -36.33
C GLU A 377 21.25 13.45 -36.22
N GLN A 378 20.24 12.70 -36.68
CA GLN A 378 20.32 11.24 -36.77
C GLN A 378 21.53 10.80 -37.61
N LEU A 379 21.82 11.45 -38.73
CA LEU A 379 23.01 11.17 -39.54
C LEU A 379 24.33 11.43 -38.78
N ARG A 380 24.44 12.55 -38.04
CA ARG A 380 25.62 12.83 -37.21
C ARG A 380 25.79 11.79 -36.09
N ASN A 381 24.70 11.40 -35.43
CA ASN A 381 24.71 10.38 -34.40
C ASN A 381 25.10 9.01 -34.97
N ALA A 382 24.58 8.64 -36.15
CA ALA A 382 24.91 7.40 -36.86
C ALA A 382 26.40 7.35 -37.25
N GLN A 383 26.94 8.44 -37.78
CA GLN A 383 28.37 8.56 -38.08
C GLN A 383 29.23 8.47 -36.81
N LYS A 384 28.83 9.13 -35.71
CA LYS A 384 29.53 9.08 -34.42
C LYS A 384 29.57 7.66 -33.85
N ILE A 385 28.43 6.98 -33.83
CA ILE A 385 28.28 5.62 -33.30
C ILE A 385 29.03 4.60 -34.17
N GLN A 386 28.82 4.59 -35.49
CA GLN A 386 29.48 3.62 -36.38
C GLN A 386 31.00 3.79 -36.35
N LYS A 387 31.51 5.03 -36.35
CA LYS A 387 32.95 5.30 -36.21
C LYS A 387 33.52 4.69 -34.92
N GLN A 388 32.76 4.74 -33.83
CA GLN A 388 33.19 4.18 -32.54
C GLN A 388 33.23 2.65 -32.55
N ILE A 389 32.20 1.99 -33.10
CA ILE A 389 32.18 0.53 -33.31
C ILE A 389 33.43 0.07 -34.07
N ILE A 390 33.77 0.76 -35.17
CA ILE A 390 34.95 0.44 -35.99
C ILE A 390 36.26 0.70 -35.24
N MET A 391 36.40 1.84 -34.56
CA MET A 391 37.67 2.23 -33.90
C MET A 391 38.01 1.38 -32.67
N GLU A 392 37.00 0.86 -31.98
CA GLU A 392 37.15 0.14 -30.72
C GLU A 392 36.93 -1.39 -30.85
N ASP A 393 36.62 -1.89 -32.06
CA ASP A 393 36.25 -3.28 -32.40
C ASP A 393 35.10 -3.83 -31.53
N LEU A 394 34.01 -3.05 -31.42
CA LEU A 394 32.90 -3.36 -30.53
C LEU A 394 31.97 -4.44 -31.10
N LYS A 395 31.71 -5.48 -30.30
CA LYS A 395 30.89 -6.65 -30.63
C LYS A 395 29.78 -6.85 -29.58
N PRO A 396 28.60 -7.37 -29.97
CA PRO A 396 27.56 -7.80 -29.02
C PRO A 396 28.16 -8.76 -27.99
N THR A 397 28.12 -8.38 -26.72
CA THR A 397 28.79 -9.09 -25.64
C THR A 397 27.81 -9.60 -24.58
N MET A 398 26.73 -8.86 -24.33
CA MET A 398 25.76 -9.23 -23.28
C MET A 398 24.34 -8.79 -23.64
N ALA A 399 23.41 -9.73 -23.56
CA ALA A 399 21.97 -9.47 -23.60
C ALA A 399 21.44 -9.21 -22.18
N ALA A 400 20.60 -8.20 -22.03
CA ALA A 400 19.78 -7.95 -20.86
C ALA A 400 18.31 -7.84 -21.27
N LEU A 401 17.48 -8.75 -20.78
CA LEU A 401 16.02 -8.63 -20.84
C LEU A 401 15.54 -8.08 -19.49
N GLU A 402 14.79 -6.99 -19.53
CA GLU A 402 14.17 -6.39 -18.36
C GLU A 402 12.70 -6.12 -18.62
N ARG A 403 11.90 -6.05 -17.54
CA ARG A 403 10.57 -5.47 -17.58
C ARG A 403 10.60 -4.08 -16.98
N ARG A 404 10.41 -3.07 -17.82
CA ARG A 404 10.52 -1.65 -17.44
C ARG A 404 9.14 -1.04 -17.20
N ILE A 405 9.02 -0.36 -16.06
CA ILE A 405 7.86 0.46 -15.70
C ILE A 405 8.35 1.88 -15.47
N GLU A 406 7.78 2.86 -16.17
CA GLU A 406 8.18 4.27 -16.05
C GLU A 406 7.05 5.08 -15.39
N TYR A 407 7.37 5.72 -14.27
CA TYR A 407 6.45 6.59 -13.52
C TYR A 407 6.85 8.05 -13.72
N TYR A 408 5.87 8.84 -14.15
CA TYR A 408 5.97 10.28 -14.32
C TYR A 408 4.98 10.94 -13.33
N ASP A 409 5.43 11.96 -12.59
CA ASP A 409 4.52 12.79 -11.78
C ASP A 409 4.09 14.02 -12.60
N PRO A 410 2.80 14.15 -12.99
CA PRO A 410 2.32 15.34 -13.70
C PRO A 410 2.50 16.63 -12.91
N SER A 411 2.64 16.54 -11.58
CA SER A 411 2.85 17.68 -10.67
C SER A 411 4.32 18.12 -10.62
N ASN A 412 5.24 17.24 -10.98
CA ASN A 412 6.67 17.50 -11.01
C ASN A 412 7.29 16.86 -12.28
N PRO A 413 7.27 17.57 -13.43
CA PRO A 413 7.81 17.04 -14.69
C PRO A 413 9.33 16.80 -14.65
N GLY A 414 10.02 17.30 -13.61
CA GLY A 414 11.42 16.99 -13.35
C GLY A 414 11.64 15.65 -12.63
N LEU A 415 10.60 14.99 -12.12
CA LEU A 415 10.70 13.70 -11.44
C LEU A 415 10.24 12.55 -12.36
N ARG A 416 11.18 11.68 -12.71
CA ARG A 416 10.92 10.43 -13.44
C ARG A 416 11.53 9.26 -12.68
N ILE A 417 10.71 8.28 -12.33
CA ILE A 417 11.13 7.07 -11.62
C ILE A 417 10.99 5.88 -12.57
N VAL A 418 12.07 5.15 -12.81
CA VAL A 418 12.08 3.96 -13.65
C VAL A 418 12.30 2.75 -12.75
N MET A 419 11.42 1.75 -12.86
CA MET A 419 11.55 0.48 -12.15
C MET A 419 11.89 -0.61 -13.15
N HIS A 420 13.00 -1.30 -12.90
CA HIS A 420 13.55 -2.38 -13.71
C HIS A 420 13.31 -3.68 -12.95
N ARG A 421 12.44 -4.53 -13.50
CA ARG A 421 12.00 -5.77 -12.85
C ARG A 421 12.38 -7.00 -13.65
N ASN A 422 12.55 -8.12 -12.96
CA ASN A 422 12.86 -9.41 -13.58
C ASN A 422 14.04 -9.32 -14.57
N ILE A 423 15.14 -8.69 -14.14
CA ILE A 423 16.31 -8.45 -14.99
C ILE A 423 17.03 -9.78 -15.20
N GLN A 424 17.03 -10.25 -16.44
CA GLN A 424 17.64 -11.49 -16.90
C GLN A 424 18.78 -11.17 -17.85
N LEU A 425 19.95 -11.76 -17.61
CA LEU A 425 21.19 -11.50 -18.30
C LEU A 425 21.73 -12.77 -18.95
N SER A 426 22.27 -12.64 -20.15
CA SER A 426 22.92 -13.73 -20.87
C SER A 426 24.15 -13.24 -21.63
N GLN A 427 25.17 -14.10 -21.71
CA GLN A 427 26.36 -13.80 -22.49
C GLN A 427 26.07 -14.00 -23.98
N SER A 428 26.36 -12.98 -24.80
CA SER A 428 26.28 -13.11 -26.25
C SER A 428 27.51 -13.89 -26.75
N ASP A 429 27.30 -14.97 -27.49
CA ASP A 429 28.38 -15.78 -28.07
C ASP A 429 29.06 -15.02 -29.24
N PRO A 430 30.34 -14.62 -29.11
CA PRO A 430 31.03 -13.85 -30.15
C PRO A 430 31.31 -14.67 -31.42
N ASP A 431 31.43 -16.00 -31.33
CA ASP A 431 31.73 -16.86 -32.49
C ASP A 431 30.49 -17.13 -33.35
N SER A 432 29.29 -16.78 -32.86
CA SER A 432 28.00 -17.02 -33.53
C SER A 432 27.76 -16.15 -34.77
N ASN A 433 28.67 -15.22 -35.09
CA ASN A 433 28.61 -14.32 -36.25
C ASN A 433 27.24 -13.60 -36.36
N PHE A 434 26.76 -13.07 -35.22
CA PHE A 434 25.48 -12.35 -35.06
C PHE A 434 24.19 -13.17 -35.27
N ARG A 435 24.25 -14.50 -35.47
CA ARG A 435 23.05 -15.35 -35.69
C ARG A 435 21.99 -15.28 -34.59
N TRP A 436 22.42 -15.15 -33.33
CA TRP A 436 21.50 -14.95 -32.21
C TRP A 436 20.75 -13.61 -32.35
N LEU A 437 21.43 -12.56 -32.83
CA LEU A 437 20.82 -11.24 -33.06
C LEU A 437 19.89 -11.27 -34.28
N GLU A 438 20.25 -11.99 -35.35
CA GLU A 438 19.34 -12.27 -36.48
C GLU A 438 18.02 -12.90 -36.00
N HIS A 439 18.11 -13.91 -35.12
CA HIS A 439 16.93 -14.58 -34.56
C HIS A 439 16.14 -13.65 -33.62
N ALA A 440 16.81 -12.87 -32.77
CA ALA A 440 16.15 -11.98 -31.80
C ALA A 440 15.54 -10.71 -32.43
N LEU A 441 15.91 -10.39 -33.68
CA LEU A 441 15.32 -9.35 -34.53
C LEU A 441 14.28 -9.91 -35.53
N GLY A 442 14.22 -11.22 -35.70
CA GLY A 442 13.38 -11.91 -36.68
C GLY A 442 11.92 -12.11 -36.23
N ALA A 443 11.09 -12.57 -37.18
CA ALA A 443 9.66 -12.82 -36.94
C ALA A 443 9.36 -14.12 -36.18
N GLU A 444 10.28 -15.10 -36.19
CA GLU A 444 10.07 -16.41 -35.57
C GLU A 444 10.54 -16.45 -34.11
N GLY A 445 9.79 -15.74 -33.27
CA GLY A 445 9.75 -16.00 -31.83
C GLY A 445 10.82 -15.28 -31.00
N HIS A 446 10.38 -14.84 -29.83
CA HIS A 446 11.23 -14.35 -28.75
C HIS A 446 12.48 -15.22 -28.59
N PRO A 447 13.67 -14.64 -28.28
CA PRO A 447 14.74 -15.44 -27.69
C PRO A 447 14.13 -16.15 -26.48
N SER A 448 14.20 -17.48 -26.47
CA SER A 448 13.50 -18.31 -25.49
C SER A 448 13.84 -17.82 -24.09
N LEU A 449 12.84 -17.27 -23.38
CA LEU A 449 13.04 -16.64 -22.06
C LEU A 449 13.59 -17.62 -21.01
N ASP A 450 13.55 -18.92 -21.30
CA ASP A 450 14.09 -20.00 -20.49
C ASP A 450 15.62 -20.10 -20.49
N ASN A 451 16.32 -19.35 -21.36
CA ASN A 451 17.74 -19.55 -21.65
C ASN A 451 18.63 -18.34 -21.32
N PHE A 452 18.28 -17.58 -20.27
CA PHE A 452 19.15 -16.55 -19.69
C PHE A 452 20.02 -17.14 -18.57
N ASP A 453 21.33 -16.92 -18.65
CA ASP A 453 22.34 -17.55 -17.77
C ASP A 453 22.29 -17.07 -16.32
N TYR A 454 21.84 -15.82 -16.09
CA TYR A 454 21.83 -15.19 -14.77
C TYR A 454 20.60 -14.28 -14.59
N GLN A 455 19.93 -14.39 -13.46
CA GLN A 455 18.83 -13.50 -13.08
C GLN A 455 19.23 -12.68 -11.85
N LEU A 456 19.00 -11.36 -11.87
CA LEU A 456 19.28 -10.53 -10.70
C LEU A 456 18.29 -10.88 -9.57
N PRO A 457 18.78 -11.04 -8.32
CA PRO A 457 17.92 -11.39 -7.19
C PRO A 457 17.12 -10.20 -6.62
N PHE A 458 17.20 -9.03 -7.24
CA PHE A 458 16.53 -7.79 -6.84
C PHE A 458 16.01 -7.02 -8.06
N ASP A 459 14.93 -6.27 -7.85
CA ASP A 459 14.47 -5.24 -8.80
C ASP A 459 15.28 -3.95 -8.57
N ALA A 460 15.61 -3.21 -9.63
CA ALA A 460 16.32 -1.93 -9.55
C ALA A 460 15.37 -0.74 -9.74
N ILE A 461 15.67 0.39 -9.09
CA ILE A 461 14.89 1.63 -9.16
C ILE A 461 15.84 2.79 -9.48
N GLU A 462 15.69 3.37 -10.67
CA GLU A 462 16.40 4.57 -11.09
C GLU A 462 15.53 5.81 -10.86
N VAL A 463 16.10 6.87 -10.27
CA VAL A 463 15.41 8.15 -10.04
C VAL A 463 16.13 9.23 -10.80
N HIS A 464 15.42 9.86 -11.73
CA HIS A 464 15.89 10.98 -12.52
C HIS A 464 15.25 12.26 -11.96
N LEU A 465 16.10 13.26 -11.66
CA LEU A 465 15.70 14.59 -11.16
C LEU A 465 16.14 15.66 -12.17
N GLY A 466 15.23 16.58 -12.50
CA GLY A 466 15.46 17.67 -13.45
C GLY A 466 16.44 18.73 -12.96
N SER A 467 17.24 19.26 -13.89
CA SER A 467 18.46 20.04 -13.60
C SER A 467 18.26 21.43 -12.97
N GLU A 468 17.05 22.01 -12.97
CA GLU A 468 16.91 23.45 -12.66
C GLU A 468 16.34 23.79 -11.27
N SER A 469 15.41 23.00 -10.70
CA SER A 469 14.94 23.15 -9.30
C SER A 469 13.99 22.01 -8.90
N ALA A 470 14.55 20.83 -8.62
CA ALA A 470 13.82 19.75 -7.95
C ALA A 470 14.61 19.28 -6.74
N GLU A 471 14.42 19.94 -5.59
CA GLU A 471 14.73 19.30 -4.31
C GLU A 471 13.98 17.96 -4.26
N MET A 472 14.67 16.89 -3.87
CA MET A 472 14.07 15.56 -3.81
C MET A 472 12.84 15.61 -2.88
N PRO A 473 11.63 15.24 -3.35
CA PRO A 473 10.42 15.35 -2.52
C PRO A 473 10.54 14.59 -1.20
N ASP A 474 10.03 15.16 -0.10
CA ASP A 474 10.07 14.57 1.24
C ASP A 474 9.70 13.07 1.27
N TRP A 475 8.66 12.68 0.52
CA TRP A 475 8.21 11.29 0.49
C TRP A 475 9.24 10.35 -0.15
N LEU A 476 9.98 10.84 -1.15
CA LEU A 476 11.03 10.11 -1.84
C LEU A 476 12.30 10.09 -0.98
N ALA A 477 12.64 11.20 -0.33
CA ALA A 477 13.71 11.24 0.67
C ALA A 477 13.48 10.23 1.81
N ARG A 478 12.25 10.12 2.33
CA ARG A 478 11.91 9.09 3.33
C ARG A 478 11.97 7.67 2.75
N LEU A 479 11.58 7.48 1.49
CA LEU A 479 11.70 6.17 0.83
C LEU A 479 13.16 5.72 0.69
N PHE A 480 14.08 6.63 0.38
CA PHE A 480 15.51 6.32 0.22
C PHE A 480 16.30 6.27 1.53
N PHE A 481 16.00 7.13 2.51
CA PHE A 481 16.82 7.28 3.72
C PHE A 481 16.19 6.70 5.00
N GLU A 482 14.86 6.58 5.10
CA GLU A 482 14.18 6.07 6.31
C GLU A 482 13.60 4.65 6.13
N SER A 483 13.31 4.25 4.89
CA SER A 483 12.69 2.96 4.59
C SER A 483 13.69 1.80 4.61
N LYS A 484 13.20 0.61 4.94
CA LYS A 484 13.94 -0.66 4.75
C LYS A 484 13.62 -1.35 3.42
N LEU A 485 12.77 -0.75 2.59
CA LEU A 485 12.31 -1.34 1.31
C LEU A 485 13.29 -1.13 0.16
N VAL A 486 14.17 -0.13 0.25
CA VAL A 486 15.13 0.24 -0.79
C VAL A 486 16.52 0.26 -0.17
N HIS A 487 17.51 -0.23 -0.90
CA HIS A 487 18.92 -0.08 -0.56
C HIS A 487 19.57 0.84 -1.58
N ALA A 488 20.14 1.96 -1.13
CA ALA A 488 20.77 2.93 -2.02
C ALA A 488 22.15 2.42 -2.49
N VAL A 489 22.29 2.21 -3.80
CA VAL A 489 23.56 1.88 -4.47
C VAL A 489 23.90 3.04 -5.41
N LEU A 490 25.13 3.55 -5.34
CA LEU A 490 25.61 4.63 -6.20
C LEU A 490 26.08 4.07 -7.55
N ASP A 491 25.67 4.72 -8.64
CA ASP A 491 26.07 4.46 -10.04
C ASP A 491 25.97 2.99 -10.50
N PHE A 492 25.01 2.25 -9.92
CA PHE A 492 24.67 0.89 -10.36
C PHE A 492 24.30 0.88 -11.85
N ASP A 493 24.80 -0.11 -12.58
CA ASP A 493 24.46 -0.33 -13.98
C ASP A 493 24.41 -1.83 -14.26
N ILE A 494 23.32 -2.22 -14.89
CA ILE A 494 23.00 -3.57 -15.34
C ILE A 494 24.13 -4.13 -16.23
N TYR A 495 24.77 -3.30 -17.05
CA TYR A 495 25.89 -3.70 -17.90
C TYR A 495 27.15 -4.04 -17.09
N ILE A 496 27.57 -3.19 -16.13
CA ILE A 496 28.74 -3.48 -15.30
C ILE A 496 28.46 -4.70 -14.41
N HIS A 497 27.29 -4.77 -13.77
CA HIS A 497 26.92 -5.93 -12.96
C HIS A 497 26.91 -7.23 -13.78
N GLY A 498 26.39 -7.16 -15.01
CA GLY A 498 26.26 -8.30 -15.89
C GLY A 498 27.59 -8.83 -16.45
N ILE A 499 28.46 -7.95 -16.94
CA ILE A 499 29.81 -8.35 -17.38
C ILE A 499 30.62 -8.91 -16.20
N ALA A 500 30.51 -8.30 -15.00
CA ALA A 500 31.14 -8.81 -13.79
C ALA A 500 30.64 -10.22 -13.39
N SER A 501 29.35 -10.51 -13.61
CA SER A 501 28.73 -11.79 -13.21
C SER A 501 28.90 -12.90 -14.25
N LEU A 502 28.81 -12.57 -15.54
CA LEU A 502 28.85 -13.53 -16.65
C LEU A 502 30.29 -13.74 -17.18
N CYS A 503 31.04 -12.65 -17.38
CA CYS A 503 32.35 -12.67 -18.02
C CYS A 503 33.52 -12.69 -17.02
N THR A 504 33.35 -13.38 -15.89
CA THR A 504 34.33 -13.46 -14.78
C THR A 504 35.75 -13.83 -15.20
N THR A 505 35.93 -14.58 -16.29
CA THR A 505 37.25 -14.97 -16.82
C THR A 505 37.93 -13.89 -17.69
N LYS A 506 37.18 -12.89 -18.17
CA LYS A 506 37.69 -11.78 -19.01
C LYS A 506 37.95 -10.50 -18.20
N VAL A 507 37.52 -10.46 -16.94
CA VAL A 507 37.50 -9.26 -16.08
C VAL A 507 38.56 -9.36 -14.97
N SER A 508 39.34 -8.29 -14.77
CA SER A 508 40.37 -8.21 -13.72
C SER A 508 39.92 -7.60 -12.39
N GLU A 509 38.85 -6.81 -12.38
CA GLU A 509 38.38 -6.02 -11.22
C GLU A 509 36.86 -6.10 -11.14
N LEU A 510 36.30 -6.13 -9.92
CA LEU A 510 34.85 -6.22 -9.69
C LEU A 510 34.31 -4.91 -9.08
N PRO A 511 33.05 -4.52 -9.37
CA PRO A 511 32.45 -3.35 -8.75
C PRO A 511 32.20 -3.58 -7.25
N TYR A 512 32.21 -2.50 -6.48
CA TYR A 512 32.16 -2.57 -5.01
C TYR A 512 30.91 -3.26 -4.46
N TRP A 513 29.80 -3.27 -5.22
CA TRP A 513 28.53 -3.91 -4.86
C TRP A 513 28.47 -5.43 -5.12
N CYS A 514 29.53 -6.02 -5.69
CA CYS A 514 29.65 -7.47 -5.91
C CYS A 514 30.44 -8.22 -4.80
N ASN A 515 30.87 -7.52 -3.74
CA ASN A 515 31.65 -8.08 -2.62
C ASN A 515 30.79 -8.56 -1.44
#